data_AF-A0A936FG93-F1
#
_entry.id   AF-A0A936FG93-F1
#
_cell.length_a   1.000
_cell.length_b   1.000
_cell.length_c   1.000
_cell.angle_alpha   90.00
_cell.angle_beta   90.00
_cell.angle_gamma   90.00
#
_symmetry.space_group_name_H-M   'P 1'
#
loop_
_entity.id
_entity.type
_entity.pdbx_description
1 polymer ?
#
loop_
_entity_poly.entity_id
_entity_poly.type
_entity_poly.pdbx_seq_one_letter_code
_entity_poly.pdbx_strand_id
1 'polypeptide(L)'
;MLEMTIHPSAVVLGQLAGADVHIGALACVAEGAVVEAGVRVGEGALIAAGVRVGARARVEAGAVVTRDVPPNAVVQGHPAVIVGYVDAPAPLPQSRTAGSTPAGVQASRVRGVQLHSLREVQDMRGFLCATEVGQSLPFVPQRCFWVYAVPNQQIRGEHAHHQCAQFLVAVTGQLRVVADDGSQREEFWLDRPHLGLYLPPMTWGIQYGYSEDAVLMVLASDPYDPQDYIRDYDSFLAQVHAAGQPDPGGSA
;
A
#
# COMPACT_ATOMS: atom_id res chain seq x y z
N MET A 1 -9.71 3.42 28.56
CA MET A 1 -8.45 2.64 28.50
C MET A 1 -8.79 1.35 27.81
N LEU A 2 -8.30 1.13 26.58
CA LEU A 2 -8.46 -0.16 25.90
C LEU A 2 -7.37 -1.10 26.46
N GLU A 3 -7.81 -2.13 27.19
CA GLU A 3 -6.93 -3.07 27.87
C GLU A 3 -6.35 -4.11 26.91
N MET A 4 -5.08 -4.44 27.13
CA MET A 4 -4.41 -5.54 26.44
C MET A 4 -5.11 -6.87 26.78
N THR A 5 -5.43 -7.67 25.75
CA THR A 5 -6.18 -8.93 25.92
C THR A 5 -5.33 -10.09 25.42
N ILE A 6 -4.82 -10.92 26.34
CA ILE A 6 -4.02 -12.10 26.02
C ILE A 6 -4.80 -13.33 26.45
N HIS A 7 -5.08 -14.25 25.53
CA HIS A 7 -5.75 -15.50 25.87
C HIS A 7 -4.86 -16.37 26.77
N PRO A 8 -5.38 -17.05 27.81
CA PRO A 8 -4.56 -17.84 28.74
C PRO A 8 -3.74 -18.97 28.12
N SER A 9 -4.14 -19.45 26.95
CA SER A 9 -3.42 -20.50 26.19
C SER A 9 -2.38 -19.96 25.21
N ALA A 10 -2.24 -18.64 25.10
CA ALA A 10 -1.21 -18.03 24.26
C ALA A 10 0.17 -18.14 24.93
N VAL A 11 1.20 -18.32 24.11
CA VAL A 11 2.59 -18.32 24.56
C VAL A 11 3.23 -17.02 24.09
N VAL A 12 3.59 -16.14 25.01
CA VAL A 12 4.22 -14.85 24.69
C VAL A 12 5.61 -14.80 25.32
N LEU A 13 6.62 -15.00 24.48
CA LEU A 13 8.05 -14.90 24.82
C LEU A 13 8.67 -13.58 24.30
N GLY A 14 8.00 -12.90 23.37
CA GLY A 14 8.39 -11.60 22.83
C GLY A 14 7.91 -10.40 23.64
N GLN A 15 8.22 -9.20 23.15
CA GLN A 15 7.81 -7.93 23.74
C GLN A 15 6.49 -7.43 23.14
N LEU A 16 5.54 -7.07 24.01
CA LEU A 16 4.33 -6.35 23.62
C LEU A 16 4.53 -4.86 23.87
N ALA A 17 4.86 -4.13 22.80
CA ALA A 17 5.20 -2.72 22.81
C ALA A 17 3.99 -1.86 22.43
N GLY A 18 2.98 -1.79 23.30
CA GLY A 18 1.86 -0.86 23.10
C GLY A 18 0.57 -1.22 23.83
N ALA A 19 -0.41 -0.31 23.79
CA ALA A 19 -1.76 -0.54 24.31
C ALA A 19 -2.65 -1.26 23.28
N ASP A 20 -3.79 -1.82 23.72
CA ASP A 20 -4.81 -2.47 22.87
C ASP A 20 -4.28 -3.64 22.01
N VAL A 21 -3.26 -4.36 22.48
CA VAL A 21 -2.80 -5.58 21.83
C VAL A 21 -3.73 -6.74 22.17
N HIS A 22 -4.15 -7.50 21.16
CA HIS A 22 -4.96 -8.71 21.32
C HIS A 22 -4.18 -9.94 20.83
N ILE A 23 -4.05 -10.95 21.69
CA ILE A 23 -3.41 -12.23 21.37
C ILE A 23 -4.42 -13.37 21.55
N GLY A 24 -4.79 -14.00 20.43
CA GLY A 24 -5.76 -15.09 20.38
C GLY A 24 -5.31 -16.39 21.04
N ALA A 25 -6.24 -17.32 21.22
CA ALA A 25 -5.98 -18.63 21.81
C ALA A 25 -4.88 -19.38 21.03
N LEU A 26 -3.96 -20.04 21.74
CA LEU A 26 -2.89 -20.85 21.16
C LEU A 26 -1.91 -20.09 20.25
N ALA A 27 -2.00 -18.76 20.18
CA ALA A 27 -1.03 -17.97 19.44
C ALA A 27 0.33 -18.01 20.16
N CYS A 28 1.41 -18.01 19.38
CA CYS A 28 2.77 -18.03 19.87
C CYS A 28 3.54 -16.82 19.36
N VAL A 29 4.04 -15.99 20.28
CA VAL A 29 4.94 -14.88 20.01
C VAL A 29 6.33 -15.28 20.49
N ALA A 30 7.22 -15.60 19.54
CA ALA A 30 8.54 -16.10 19.87
C ALA A 30 9.45 -15.02 20.49
N GLU A 31 10.57 -15.47 21.07
CA GLU A 31 11.55 -14.60 21.74
C GLU A 31 12.09 -13.52 20.80
N GLY A 32 12.27 -12.31 21.33
CA GLY A 32 12.78 -11.17 20.58
C GLY A 32 11.81 -10.56 19.57
N ALA A 33 10.63 -11.17 19.34
CA ALA A 33 9.59 -10.54 18.53
C ALA A 33 9.03 -9.30 19.24
N VAL A 34 8.66 -8.28 18.47
CA VAL A 34 8.09 -7.02 18.96
C VAL A 34 6.70 -6.85 18.36
N VAL A 35 5.68 -6.76 19.20
CA VAL A 35 4.29 -6.53 18.78
C VAL A 35 3.86 -5.14 19.22
N GLU A 36 3.57 -4.27 18.27
CA GLU A 36 3.26 -2.85 18.55
C GLU A 36 1.78 -2.62 18.92
N ALA A 37 1.45 -1.37 19.29
CA ALA A 37 0.12 -0.99 19.76
C ALA A 37 -1.01 -1.34 18.78
N GLY A 38 -2.14 -1.80 19.30
CA GLY A 38 -3.36 -2.09 18.52
C GLY A 38 -3.30 -3.34 17.65
N VAL A 39 -2.21 -4.12 17.72
CA VAL A 39 -2.07 -5.35 16.92
C VAL A 39 -3.06 -6.41 17.38
N ARG A 40 -3.67 -7.11 16.42
CA ARG A 40 -4.56 -8.24 16.68
C ARG A 40 -3.97 -9.51 16.08
N VAL A 41 -3.57 -10.45 16.93
CA VAL A 41 -3.05 -11.76 16.56
C VAL A 41 -4.14 -12.81 16.69
N GLY A 42 -4.47 -13.45 15.57
CA GLY A 42 -5.48 -14.50 15.48
C GLY A 42 -5.08 -15.78 16.22
N GLU A 43 -6.08 -16.62 16.45
CA GLU A 43 -5.92 -17.90 17.14
C GLU A 43 -4.94 -18.81 16.40
N GLY A 44 -4.05 -19.48 17.14
CA GLY A 44 -3.06 -20.41 16.60
C GLY A 44 -1.99 -19.79 15.70
N ALA A 45 -1.92 -18.45 15.59
CA ALA A 45 -0.89 -17.79 14.79
C ALA A 45 0.50 -17.88 15.46
N LEU A 46 1.55 -17.97 14.65
CA LEU A 46 2.95 -18.03 15.08
C LEU A 46 3.71 -16.82 14.57
N ILE A 47 4.26 -16.01 15.48
CA ILE A 47 5.19 -14.92 15.17
C ILE A 47 6.60 -15.42 15.44
N ALA A 48 7.44 -15.48 14.41
CA ALA A 48 8.82 -15.97 14.50
C ALA A 48 9.71 -15.05 15.33
N ALA A 49 10.84 -15.60 15.80
CA ALA A 49 11.77 -14.89 16.67
C ALA A 49 12.35 -13.66 15.97
N GLY A 50 12.47 -12.54 16.71
CA GLY A 50 13.02 -11.29 16.19
C GLY A 50 12.13 -10.51 15.21
N VAL A 51 10.92 -10.99 14.91
CA VAL A 51 10.00 -10.31 13.98
C VAL A 51 9.32 -9.11 14.64
N ARG A 52 9.26 -7.98 13.94
CA ARG A 52 8.45 -6.82 14.32
C ARG A 52 7.08 -6.83 13.63
N VAL A 53 6.02 -6.74 14.41
CA VAL A 53 4.65 -6.56 13.94
C VAL A 53 4.22 -5.12 14.23
N GLY A 54 4.14 -4.32 13.17
CA GLY A 54 3.86 -2.89 13.23
C GLY A 54 2.47 -2.55 13.77
N ALA A 55 2.32 -1.33 14.28
CA ALA A 55 1.10 -0.89 14.95
C ALA A 55 -0.18 -1.13 14.13
N ARG A 56 -1.25 -1.56 14.81
CA ARG A 56 -2.58 -1.88 14.25
C ARG A 56 -2.61 -2.95 13.15
N ALA A 57 -1.52 -3.69 12.94
CA ALA A 57 -1.51 -4.82 12.03
C ALA A 57 -2.43 -5.95 12.52
N ARG A 58 -2.93 -6.74 11.58
CA ARG A 58 -3.79 -7.90 11.82
C ARG A 58 -3.11 -9.16 11.30
N VAL A 59 -2.91 -10.12 12.19
CA VAL A 59 -2.40 -11.45 11.85
C VAL A 59 -3.58 -12.41 11.89
N GLU A 60 -3.94 -13.00 10.75
CA GLU A 60 -5.07 -13.93 10.67
C GLU A 60 -4.79 -15.24 11.41
N ALA A 61 -5.88 -15.94 11.78
CA ALA A 61 -5.78 -17.21 12.50
C ALA A 61 -4.92 -18.23 11.75
N GLY A 62 -4.04 -18.93 12.47
CA GLY A 62 -3.13 -19.93 11.93
C GLY A 62 -2.01 -19.39 11.03
N ALA A 63 -1.84 -18.07 10.90
CA ALA A 63 -0.76 -17.50 10.09
C ALA A 63 0.62 -17.72 10.73
N VAL A 64 1.64 -17.92 9.90
CA VAL A 64 3.04 -18.08 10.34
C VAL A 64 3.88 -16.93 9.82
N VAL A 65 4.11 -15.95 10.68
CA VAL A 65 4.81 -14.70 10.35
C VAL A 65 6.32 -14.91 10.49
N THR A 66 7.02 -14.89 9.36
CA THR A 66 8.47 -15.14 9.27
C THR A 66 9.30 -13.89 8.97
N ARG A 67 8.66 -12.72 8.85
CA ARG A 67 9.26 -11.43 8.50
C ARG A 67 8.46 -10.30 9.11
N ASP A 68 9.06 -9.11 9.16
CA ASP A 68 8.41 -7.91 9.68
C ASP A 68 7.11 -7.61 8.93
N VAL A 69 6.11 -7.15 9.69
CA VAL A 69 4.77 -6.80 9.20
C VAL A 69 4.60 -5.29 9.31
N PRO A 70 4.36 -4.56 8.21
CA PRO A 70 4.16 -3.12 8.24
C PRO A 70 2.92 -2.69 9.06
N PRO A 71 2.89 -1.45 9.56
CA PRO A 71 1.72 -0.90 10.23
C PRO A 71 0.43 -1.00 9.40
N ASN A 72 -0.66 -1.34 10.08
CA ASN A 72 -2.01 -1.57 9.51
C ASN A 72 -2.12 -2.74 8.50
N ALA A 73 -1.07 -3.51 8.24
CA ALA A 73 -1.12 -4.62 7.28
C ALA A 73 -1.97 -5.79 7.80
N VAL A 74 -2.62 -6.51 6.89
CA VAL A 74 -3.34 -7.76 7.16
C VAL A 74 -2.54 -8.91 6.54
N VAL A 75 -2.11 -9.87 7.36
CA VAL A 75 -1.30 -11.01 6.91
C VAL A 75 -1.98 -12.35 7.18
N GLN A 76 -1.84 -13.30 6.25
CA GLN A 76 -2.39 -14.65 6.38
C GLN A 76 -1.51 -15.72 5.73
N GLY A 77 -1.70 -16.98 6.15
CA GLY A 77 -1.08 -18.16 5.54
C GLY A 77 0.25 -18.62 6.15
N HIS A 78 0.84 -19.66 5.56
CA HIS A 78 2.12 -20.24 5.96
C HIS A 78 3.01 -20.47 4.71
N PRO A 79 4.08 -19.68 4.50
CA PRO A 79 4.45 -18.48 5.27
C PRO A 79 3.44 -17.34 5.07
N ALA A 80 3.34 -16.44 6.04
CA ALA A 80 2.38 -15.34 6.01
C ALA A 80 2.73 -14.32 4.90
N VAL A 81 1.69 -13.85 4.21
CA VAL A 81 1.75 -12.84 3.15
C VAL A 81 0.73 -11.73 3.40
N ILE A 82 1.05 -10.50 3.00
CA ILE A 82 0.10 -9.39 3.06
C ILE A 82 -1.02 -9.61 2.06
N VAL A 83 -2.26 -9.49 2.52
CA VAL A 83 -3.47 -9.65 1.69
C VAL A 83 -4.35 -8.41 1.63
N GLY A 84 -4.03 -7.40 2.44
CA GLY A 84 -4.75 -6.14 2.51
C GLY A 84 -4.22 -5.26 3.64
N TYR A 85 -4.92 -4.16 3.90
CA TYR A 85 -4.68 -3.26 5.02
C TYR A 85 -5.99 -2.99 5.76
N VAL A 86 -5.95 -2.89 7.09
CA VAL A 86 -7.13 -2.80 7.97
C VAL A 86 -8.07 -1.66 7.57
N ASP A 87 -7.50 -0.52 7.19
CA ASP A 87 -8.25 0.70 6.85
C ASP A 87 -8.42 0.90 5.33
N ALA A 88 -8.02 -0.09 4.53
CA ALA A 88 -8.19 -0.11 3.08
C ALA A 88 -8.96 -1.36 2.67
N PRO A 89 -10.31 -1.36 2.73
CA PRO A 89 -11.09 -2.47 2.21
C PRO A 89 -10.70 -2.75 0.76
N ALA A 90 -10.49 -4.03 0.46
CA ALA A 90 -10.08 -4.46 -0.86
C ALA A 90 -11.07 -3.94 -1.92
N PRO A 91 -10.59 -3.32 -3.01
CA PRO A 91 -11.45 -2.85 -4.09
C PRO A 91 -12.27 -4.02 -4.65
N LEU A 92 -13.58 -3.78 -4.85
CA LEU A 92 -14.46 -4.75 -5.49
C LEU A 92 -13.92 -5.11 -6.88
N PRO A 93 -13.95 -6.40 -7.28
CA PRO A 93 -13.58 -6.79 -8.63
C PRO A 93 -14.42 -6.00 -9.64
N GLN A 94 -13.78 -5.18 -10.46
CA GLN A 94 -14.49 -4.44 -11.49
C GLN A 94 -14.85 -5.41 -12.63
N SER A 95 -16.14 -5.50 -12.94
CA SER A 95 -16.63 -6.36 -14.03
C SER A 95 -16.12 -5.88 -15.39
N ARG A 96 -15.69 -6.83 -16.23
CA ARG A 96 -15.24 -6.55 -17.60
C ARG A 96 -16.46 -6.24 -18.47
N THR A 97 -16.65 -5.00 -18.88
CA THR A 97 -17.57 -4.66 -19.96
C THR A 97 -16.83 -4.69 -21.30
N ALA A 98 -17.27 -5.54 -22.22
CA ALA A 98 -16.73 -5.54 -23.59
C ALA A 98 -17.19 -4.26 -24.33
N GLY A 99 -16.24 -3.46 -24.81
CA GLY A 99 -16.48 -2.22 -25.54
C GLY A 99 -15.32 -1.24 -25.40
N SER A 100 -15.36 -0.13 -26.13
CA SER A 100 -14.43 0.99 -25.94
C SER A 100 -14.65 1.61 -24.55
N THR A 101 -13.64 1.60 -23.69
CA THR A 101 -13.70 2.31 -22.42
C THR A 101 -13.38 3.79 -22.69
N PRO A 102 -14.33 4.73 -22.48
CA PRO A 102 -14.04 6.15 -22.65
C PRO A 102 -12.99 6.60 -21.62
N ALA A 103 -12.16 7.55 -22.02
CA ALA A 103 -11.19 8.13 -21.10
C ALA A 103 -11.90 8.86 -19.96
N GLY A 104 -11.38 8.74 -18.75
CA GLY A 104 -12.01 9.34 -17.57
C GLY A 104 -11.06 9.38 -16.38
N VAL A 105 -11.32 10.30 -15.46
CA VAL A 105 -10.56 10.46 -14.21
C VAL A 105 -11.52 10.32 -13.05
N GLN A 106 -11.22 9.39 -12.14
CA GLN A 106 -11.94 9.19 -10.90
C GLN A 106 -11.06 9.64 -9.73
N ALA A 107 -11.56 10.57 -8.92
CA ALA A 107 -10.89 10.97 -7.68
C ALA A 107 -10.98 9.83 -6.65
N SER A 108 -9.88 9.61 -5.93
CA SER A 108 -9.81 8.74 -4.75
C SER A 108 -10.31 9.46 -3.50
N ARG A 109 -10.62 8.69 -2.45
CA ARG A 109 -10.80 9.26 -1.11
C ARG A 109 -9.49 9.76 -0.49
N VAL A 110 -8.35 9.22 -0.94
CA VAL A 110 -7.01 9.67 -0.59
C VAL A 110 -6.71 10.97 -1.33
N ARG A 111 -6.31 12.01 -0.60
CA ARG A 111 -6.19 13.38 -1.09
C ARG A 111 -5.30 13.47 -2.34
N GLY A 112 -5.90 13.92 -3.44
CA GLY A 112 -5.19 14.19 -4.70
C GLY A 112 -4.83 12.95 -5.53
N VAL A 113 -5.03 11.74 -5.00
CA VAL A 113 -4.87 10.49 -5.75
C VAL A 113 -6.00 10.36 -6.76
N GLN A 114 -5.67 9.91 -7.98
CA GLN A 114 -6.62 9.78 -9.06
C GLN A 114 -6.41 8.47 -9.81
N LEU A 115 -7.51 7.77 -10.11
CA LEU A 115 -7.51 6.63 -11.02
C LEU A 115 -7.93 7.12 -12.42
N HIS A 116 -7.07 6.90 -13.40
CA HIS A 116 -7.24 7.29 -14.79
C HIS A 116 -7.59 6.07 -15.62
N SER A 117 -8.72 6.13 -16.31
CA SER A 117 -9.02 5.26 -17.44
C SER A 117 -8.48 5.94 -18.68
N LEU A 118 -7.38 5.41 -19.22
CA LEU A 118 -6.74 5.88 -20.43
C LEU A 118 -7.56 5.46 -21.66
N ARG A 119 -7.41 6.23 -22.75
CA ARG A 119 -8.08 5.91 -24.00
C ARG A 119 -7.55 4.59 -24.55
N GLU A 120 -8.44 3.62 -24.70
CA GLU A 120 -8.16 2.33 -25.31
C GLU A 120 -9.01 2.16 -26.57
N VAL A 121 -8.38 1.80 -27.67
CA VAL A 121 -9.04 1.48 -28.94
C VAL A 121 -8.82 0.01 -29.24
N GLN A 122 -9.90 -0.71 -29.50
CA GLN A 122 -9.89 -2.11 -29.89
C GLN A 122 -10.26 -2.23 -31.37
N ASP A 123 -9.46 -2.95 -32.15
CA ASP A 123 -9.82 -3.38 -33.49
C ASP A 123 -9.37 -4.85 -33.74
N MET A 124 -9.56 -5.35 -34.96
CA MET A 124 -9.21 -6.74 -35.31
C MET A 124 -7.72 -7.08 -35.17
N ARG A 125 -6.83 -6.08 -35.05
CA ARG A 125 -5.38 -6.23 -34.87
C ARG A 125 -4.98 -6.27 -33.39
N GLY A 126 -5.91 -5.95 -32.48
CA GLY A 126 -5.68 -5.96 -31.05
C GLY A 126 -6.12 -4.68 -30.34
N PHE A 127 -5.45 -4.37 -29.24
CA PHE A 127 -5.71 -3.21 -28.40
C PHE A 127 -4.57 -2.20 -28.52
N LEU A 128 -4.91 -0.92 -28.59
CA LEU A 128 -3.98 0.19 -28.51
C LEU A 128 -4.44 1.14 -27.40
N CYS A 129 -3.60 1.31 -26.39
CA CYS A 129 -3.80 2.32 -25.35
C CYS A 129 -2.83 3.48 -25.59
N ALA A 130 -3.34 4.70 -25.49
CA ALA A 130 -2.55 5.92 -25.67
C ALA A 130 -2.88 6.96 -24.60
N THR A 131 -1.85 7.69 -24.19
CA THR A 131 -1.95 8.83 -23.27
C THR A 131 -1.08 9.96 -23.78
N GLU A 132 -1.55 11.20 -23.61
CA GLU A 132 -0.82 12.39 -24.05
C GLU A 132 -0.39 13.23 -22.84
N VAL A 133 0.87 13.68 -22.90
CA VAL A 133 1.42 14.63 -21.92
C VAL A 133 0.69 15.97 -22.03
N GLY A 134 0.24 16.51 -20.90
CA GLY A 134 -0.51 17.76 -20.86
C GLY A 134 -2.01 17.64 -21.17
N GLN A 135 -2.51 16.42 -21.41
CA GLN A 135 -3.95 16.14 -21.49
C GLN A 135 -4.37 15.09 -20.45
N SER A 136 -3.98 13.84 -20.68
CA SER A 136 -4.37 12.70 -19.84
C SER A 136 -3.40 12.49 -18.68
N LEU A 137 -2.13 12.84 -18.86
CA LEU A 137 -1.15 12.80 -17.76
C LEU A 137 -1.22 14.11 -16.95
N PRO A 138 -1.28 14.03 -15.61
CA PRO A 138 -1.38 15.20 -14.74
C PRO A 138 -0.06 15.99 -14.61
N PHE A 139 1.03 15.51 -15.22
CA PHE A 139 2.33 16.17 -15.25
C PHE A 139 3.13 15.78 -16.51
N VAL A 140 4.21 16.50 -16.76
CA VAL A 140 5.21 16.16 -17.79
C VAL A 140 6.25 15.23 -17.17
N PRO A 141 6.33 13.94 -17.59
CA PRO A 141 7.27 13.02 -16.99
C PRO A 141 8.71 13.37 -17.38
N GLN A 142 9.61 13.41 -16.40
CA GLN A 142 11.06 13.57 -16.61
C GLN A 142 11.79 12.24 -16.54
N ARG A 143 11.13 11.19 -16.03
CA ARG A 143 11.71 9.86 -15.87
C ARG A 143 10.64 8.78 -16.02
N CYS A 144 11.05 7.66 -16.61
CA CYS A 144 10.27 6.44 -16.71
C CYS A 144 11.13 5.27 -16.19
N PHE A 145 10.52 4.36 -15.44
CA PHE A 145 11.15 3.12 -15.01
C PHE A 145 10.11 2.00 -14.92
N TRP A 146 10.58 0.75 -14.86
CA TRP A 146 9.73 -0.42 -14.75
C TRP A 146 10.22 -1.39 -13.68
N VAL A 147 9.27 -2.05 -13.04
CA VAL A 147 9.48 -3.07 -12.01
C VAL A 147 8.84 -4.37 -12.51
N TYR A 148 9.62 -5.45 -12.53
CA TYR A 148 9.21 -6.75 -13.07
C TYR A 148 9.92 -7.89 -12.32
N ALA A 149 9.44 -9.13 -12.52
CA ALA A 149 9.95 -10.33 -11.85
C ALA A 149 10.00 -10.18 -10.31
N VAL A 150 8.97 -9.55 -9.74
CA VAL A 150 8.82 -9.38 -8.30
C VAL A 150 8.30 -10.69 -7.73
N PRO A 151 9.02 -11.34 -6.80
CA PRO A 151 8.51 -12.56 -6.17
C PRO A 151 7.17 -12.28 -5.49
N ASN A 152 6.22 -13.20 -5.60
CA ASN A 152 4.81 -13.11 -5.20
C ASN A 152 4.54 -12.75 -3.71
N GLN A 153 5.60 -12.57 -2.95
CA GLN A 153 5.60 -12.29 -1.52
C GLN A 153 6.33 -10.99 -1.16
N GLN A 154 6.98 -10.32 -2.11
CA GLN A 154 7.71 -9.09 -1.84
C GLN A 154 6.79 -7.89 -1.88
N ILE A 155 7.01 -7.00 -0.92
CA ILE A 155 6.42 -5.68 -0.87
C ILE A 155 7.43 -4.73 -1.50
N ARG A 156 6.93 -3.83 -2.33
CA ARG A 156 7.68 -2.78 -2.99
C ARG A 156 7.06 -1.44 -2.59
N GLY A 157 7.81 -0.36 -2.75
CA GLY A 157 7.37 0.94 -2.26
C GLY A 157 7.78 1.14 -0.81
N GLU A 158 6.80 1.34 0.06
CA GLU A 158 6.96 1.66 1.49
C GLU A 158 7.72 2.98 1.70
N HIS A 159 7.28 3.99 0.95
CA HIS A 159 7.79 5.35 1.07
C HIS A 159 6.78 6.36 0.53
N ALA A 160 7.00 7.61 0.91
CA ALA A 160 6.45 8.77 0.22
C ALA A 160 7.57 9.57 -0.47
N HIS A 161 7.17 10.49 -1.33
CA HIS A 161 8.05 11.45 -1.99
C HIS A 161 7.76 12.87 -1.50
N HIS A 162 8.78 13.69 -1.26
CA HIS A 162 8.57 15.09 -0.89
C HIS A 162 8.02 15.92 -2.07
N GLN A 163 8.56 15.70 -3.27
CA GLN A 163 8.27 16.48 -4.48
C GLN A 163 7.87 15.64 -5.68
N CYS A 164 8.41 14.42 -5.83
CA CYS A 164 8.13 13.61 -7.01
C CYS A 164 6.66 13.12 -7.01
N ALA A 165 5.92 13.47 -8.06
CA ALA A 165 4.65 12.86 -8.40
C ALA A 165 4.88 11.63 -9.28
N GLN A 166 3.99 10.63 -9.18
CA GLN A 166 4.12 9.36 -9.89
C GLN A 166 2.83 8.99 -10.60
N PHE A 167 2.95 8.29 -11.73
CA PHE A 167 1.84 7.72 -12.49
C PHE A 167 2.15 6.26 -12.81
N LEU A 168 1.38 5.35 -12.24
CA LEU A 168 1.63 3.91 -12.21
C LEU A 168 0.69 3.17 -13.17
N VAL A 169 1.23 2.30 -14.03
CA VAL A 169 0.47 1.48 -14.98
C VAL A 169 1.00 0.05 -14.96
N ALA A 170 0.12 -0.93 -14.74
CA ALA A 170 0.45 -2.34 -14.98
C ALA A 170 0.33 -2.64 -16.48
N VAL A 171 1.45 -2.67 -17.21
CA VAL A 171 1.43 -2.86 -18.67
C VAL A 171 1.19 -4.32 -19.07
N THR A 172 1.48 -5.25 -18.16
CA THR A 172 1.10 -6.67 -18.23
C THR A 172 0.95 -7.21 -16.80
N GLY A 173 0.21 -8.31 -16.67
CA GLY A 173 -0.13 -8.91 -15.39
C GLY A 173 -1.00 -8.01 -14.52
N GLN A 174 -0.91 -8.22 -13.20
CA GLN A 174 -1.65 -7.46 -12.21
C GLN A 174 -0.84 -7.23 -10.95
N LEU A 175 -1.12 -6.13 -10.26
CA LEU A 175 -0.64 -5.88 -8.90
C LEU A 175 -1.64 -5.00 -8.15
N ARG A 176 -1.37 -4.79 -6.87
CA ARG A 176 -2.12 -3.86 -6.03
C ARG A 176 -1.24 -2.71 -5.59
N VAL A 177 -1.84 -1.53 -5.53
CA VAL A 177 -1.20 -0.32 -5.01
C VAL A 177 -2.03 0.22 -3.87
N VAL A 178 -1.41 0.49 -2.73
CA VAL A 178 -2.00 1.22 -1.62
C VAL A 178 -1.47 2.64 -1.65
N ALA A 179 -2.39 3.59 -1.60
CA ALA A 179 -2.10 5.01 -1.42
C ALA A 179 -2.59 5.46 -0.06
N ASP A 180 -1.79 6.30 0.61
CA ASP A 180 -2.07 6.82 1.95
C ASP A 180 -1.60 8.28 2.05
N ASP A 181 -2.50 9.17 2.49
CA ASP A 181 -2.21 10.61 2.68
C ASP A 181 -1.94 11.00 4.16
N GLY A 182 -1.80 9.99 5.02
CA GLY A 182 -1.65 10.07 6.48
C GLY A 182 -2.97 10.02 7.25
N SER A 183 -4.10 10.29 6.58
CA SER A 183 -5.44 10.32 7.18
C SER A 183 -6.38 9.27 6.59
N GLN A 184 -6.28 9.01 5.29
CA GLN A 184 -7.06 8.05 4.55
C GLN A 184 -6.15 7.13 3.76
N ARG A 185 -6.56 5.87 3.65
CA ARG A 185 -5.88 4.84 2.88
C ARG A 185 -6.83 4.19 1.88
N GLU A 186 -6.36 3.93 0.67
CA GLU A 186 -7.15 3.21 -0.36
C GLU A 186 -6.24 2.25 -1.14
N GLU A 187 -6.79 1.08 -1.46
CA GLU A 187 -6.13 0.04 -2.25
C GLU A 187 -6.73 0.01 -3.65
N PHE A 188 -5.89 -0.11 -4.67
CA PHE A 188 -6.26 -0.12 -6.08
C PHE A 188 -5.72 -1.37 -6.76
N TRP A 189 -6.55 -1.99 -7.61
CA TRP A 189 -6.08 -2.97 -8.59
C TRP A 189 -5.55 -2.24 -9.82
N LEU A 190 -4.32 -2.55 -10.21
CA LEU A 190 -3.80 -2.29 -11.54
C LEU A 190 -3.70 -3.63 -12.25
N ASP A 191 -4.76 -4.00 -12.96
CA ASP A 191 -4.95 -5.30 -13.62
C ASP A 191 -5.13 -5.19 -15.15
N ARG A 192 -5.07 -3.97 -15.67
CA ARG A 192 -5.33 -3.63 -17.07
C ARG A 192 -4.40 -2.50 -17.53
N PRO A 193 -3.88 -2.55 -18.77
CA PRO A 193 -2.91 -1.58 -19.27
C PRO A 193 -3.51 -0.18 -19.53
N HIS A 194 -4.83 -0.05 -19.61
CA HIS A 194 -5.50 1.25 -19.71
C HIS A 194 -5.82 1.88 -18.35
N LEU A 195 -5.51 1.23 -17.23
CA LEU A 195 -5.65 1.83 -15.91
C LEU A 195 -4.33 2.46 -15.49
N GLY A 196 -4.39 3.72 -15.07
CA GLY A 196 -3.26 4.46 -14.51
C GLY A 196 -3.59 5.07 -13.16
N LEU A 197 -2.73 4.88 -12.17
CA LEU A 197 -2.90 5.48 -10.85
C LEU A 197 -1.94 6.65 -10.69
N TYR A 198 -2.48 7.85 -10.50
CA TYR A 198 -1.72 9.04 -10.15
C TYR A 198 -1.56 9.14 -8.63
N LEU A 199 -0.31 9.24 -8.18
CA LEU A 199 0.07 9.54 -6.81
C LEU A 199 0.73 10.93 -6.78
N PRO A 200 0.11 11.95 -6.16
CA PRO A 200 0.77 13.24 -5.96
C PRO A 200 1.90 13.11 -4.92
N PRO A 201 2.77 14.13 -4.80
CA PRO A 201 3.76 14.20 -3.74
C PRO A 201 3.09 14.12 -2.36
N MET A 202 3.85 13.71 -1.35
CA MET A 202 3.36 13.44 0.01
C MET A 202 2.25 12.38 0.07
N THR A 203 2.31 11.39 -0.82
CA THR A 203 1.49 10.17 -0.76
C THR A 203 2.39 8.99 -0.44
N TRP A 204 2.09 8.25 0.64
CA TRP A 204 2.77 7.01 0.96
C TRP A 204 2.25 5.88 0.07
N GLY A 205 3.15 5.29 -0.71
CA GLY A 205 2.84 4.28 -1.71
C GLY A 205 3.37 2.89 -1.33
N ILE A 206 2.52 1.87 -1.45
CA ILE A 206 2.92 0.46 -1.28
C ILE A 206 2.44 -0.33 -2.50
N GLN A 207 3.31 -1.14 -3.10
CA GLN A 207 2.96 -2.03 -4.20
C GLN A 207 3.22 -3.49 -3.81
N TYR A 208 2.24 -4.37 -4.01
CA TYR A 208 2.37 -5.79 -3.65
C TYR A 208 1.38 -6.65 -4.46
N GLY A 209 1.42 -7.97 -4.26
CA GLY A 209 0.50 -8.90 -4.93
C GLY A 209 0.72 -8.96 -6.45
N TYR A 210 1.98 -8.83 -6.88
CA TYR A 210 2.38 -8.94 -8.29
C TYR A 210 2.11 -10.35 -8.84
N SER A 211 1.40 -10.46 -9.96
CA SER A 211 1.39 -11.71 -10.73
C SER A 211 2.78 -12.01 -11.30
N GLU A 212 3.03 -13.26 -11.67
CA GLU A 212 4.33 -13.71 -12.19
C GLU A 212 4.76 -12.94 -13.46
N ASP A 213 3.79 -12.58 -14.29
CA ASP A 213 3.95 -11.82 -15.53
C ASP A 213 3.82 -10.30 -15.35
N ALA A 214 3.71 -9.81 -14.11
CA ALA A 214 3.47 -8.40 -13.85
C ALA A 214 4.66 -7.51 -14.22
N VAL A 215 4.37 -6.44 -14.96
CA VAL A 215 5.31 -5.34 -15.24
C VAL A 215 4.63 -4.03 -14.87
N LEU A 216 5.11 -3.39 -13.82
CA LEU A 216 4.67 -2.06 -13.41
C LEU A 216 5.56 -1.02 -14.08
N MET A 217 5.00 -0.22 -14.98
CA MET A 217 5.62 0.98 -15.52
C MET A 217 5.27 2.18 -14.64
N VAL A 218 6.25 3.03 -14.34
CA VAL A 218 6.07 4.25 -13.55
C VAL A 218 6.64 5.43 -14.31
N LEU A 219 5.79 6.43 -14.54
CA LEU A 219 6.20 7.76 -14.98
C LEU A 219 6.37 8.64 -13.74
N ALA A 220 7.45 9.40 -13.68
CA ALA A 220 7.81 10.27 -12.56
C ALA A 220 8.01 11.70 -13.05
N SER A 221 7.49 12.67 -12.29
CA SER A 221 7.61 14.10 -12.62
C SER A 221 9.05 14.61 -12.54
N ASP A 222 9.91 13.93 -11.79
CA ASP A 222 11.27 14.39 -11.48
C ASP A 222 12.34 13.32 -11.78
N PRO A 223 13.60 13.74 -12.06
CA PRO A 223 14.76 12.85 -12.07
C PRO A 223 14.91 12.06 -10.76
N TYR A 224 15.80 11.06 -10.75
CA TYR A 224 16.05 10.31 -9.53
C TYR A 224 16.80 11.16 -8.51
N ASP A 225 16.20 11.34 -7.33
CA ASP A 225 16.85 11.91 -6.16
C ASP A 225 16.62 11.00 -4.94
N PRO A 226 17.67 10.41 -4.33
CA PRO A 226 17.53 9.63 -3.11
C PRO A 226 17.06 10.46 -1.89
N GLN A 227 17.27 11.78 -1.89
CA GLN A 227 16.89 12.67 -0.79
C GLN A 227 15.38 12.99 -0.78
N ASP A 228 14.70 12.76 -1.91
CA ASP A 228 13.27 12.98 -2.04
C ASP A 228 12.42 11.90 -1.33
N TYR A 229 13.04 10.83 -0.83
CA TYR A 229 12.34 9.69 -0.22
C TYR A 229 12.11 9.86 1.28
N ILE A 230 10.85 9.71 1.71
CA ILE A 230 10.47 9.50 3.11
C ILE A 230 10.22 8.00 3.32
N ARG A 231 11.14 7.31 3.99
CA ARG A 231 11.09 5.83 4.17
C ARG A 231 10.61 5.38 5.55
N ASP A 232 10.42 6.32 6.46
CA ASP A 232 9.90 6.06 7.80
C ASP A 232 8.47 6.57 7.88
N TYR A 233 7.53 5.69 8.25
CA TYR A 233 6.11 6.00 8.22
C TYR A 233 5.73 7.02 9.29
N ASP A 234 6.35 6.98 10.46
CA ASP A 234 6.10 7.95 11.53
C ASP A 234 6.60 9.34 11.13
N SER A 235 7.76 9.42 10.49
CA SER A 235 8.28 10.65 9.89
C SER A 235 7.37 11.20 8.81
N PHE A 236 6.79 10.34 7.97
CA PHE A 236 5.77 10.73 6.99
C PHE A 236 4.54 11.34 7.67
N LEU A 237 3.97 10.65 8.67
CA LEU A 237 2.82 11.12 9.44
C LEU A 237 3.09 12.48 10.13
N ALA A 238 4.27 12.65 10.71
CA ALA A 238 4.66 13.91 11.34
C ALA A 238 4.66 15.07 10.33
N GLN A 239 5.18 14.85 9.12
CA GLN A 239 5.26 15.88 8.08
C GLN A 239 3.88 16.26 7.50
N VAL A 240 3.02 15.28 7.20
CA VAL A 240 1.69 15.56 6.66
C VAL A 240 0.79 16.26 7.68
N HIS A 241 0.91 15.92 8.98
CA HIS A 241 0.18 16.62 10.04
C HIS A 241 0.70 18.03 10.28
N ALA A 242 2.02 18.26 10.17
CA ALA A 242 2.59 19.61 10.26
C ALA A 242 2.12 20.51 9.12
N ALA A 243 2.03 19.98 7.90
CA ALA A 243 1.51 20.71 6.73
C ALA A 243 -0.01 20.96 6.77
N GLY A 244 -0.75 20.27 7.64
CA GLY A 244 -2.21 20.40 7.80
C GLY A 244 -2.65 21.36 8.91
N GLN A 245 -1.74 21.87 9.75
CA GLN A 245 -2.08 22.88 10.76
C GLN A 245 -2.14 24.28 10.13
N PRO A 246 -3.25 25.04 10.28
CA PRO A 246 -3.27 26.44 9.88
C PRO A 246 -2.25 27.22 10.72
N ASP A 247 -1.51 28.10 10.06
CA ASP A 247 -0.51 28.97 10.66
C ASP A 247 -1.13 29.77 11.83
N PRO A 248 -0.64 29.66 13.08
CA PRO A 248 -1.20 30.39 14.22
C PRO A 248 -0.94 31.91 14.17
N GLY A 249 -0.30 32.43 13.11
CA GLY A 249 0.20 33.81 13.03
C GLY A 249 -0.40 34.72 11.95
N GLY A 250 -1.48 34.34 11.26
CA GLY A 250 -2.10 35.18 10.22
C GLY A 250 -3.10 36.21 10.78
N SER A 251 -2.63 37.27 11.43
CA SER A 251 -3.47 38.42 11.82
C SER A 251 -3.93 39.19 10.57
N ALA A 252 -5.25 39.31 10.40
CA ALA A 252 -5.89 40.29 9.53
C ALA A 252 -5.81 41.71 10.11
#